data_AF-S2SE09-F1
#
_entry.id   AF-S2SE09-F1
#
_cell.length_a   1.000
_cell.length_b   1.000
_cell.length_c   1.000
_cell.angle_alpha   90.00
_cell.angle_beta   90.00
_cell.angle_gamma   90.00
#
_symmetry.space_group_name_H-M   'P 1'
#
loop_
_entity.id
_entity.type
_entity.pdbx_description
1 polymer ?
#
loop_
_entity_poly.entity_id
_entity_poly.type
_entity_poly.pdbx_seq_one_letter_code
_entity_poly.pdbx_strand_id
1 'polypeptide(L)' 'PDIKAGFMHIPFLPEQVVTRPETPALSLDDDVLGITAAIKAIVTRDGKGDIETIEGKNH' A
#
# COMPACT_ATOMS: atom_id res chain seq x y z
N PRO A 1 0.88 3.73 -25.67
CA PRO A 1 0.97 2.61 -24.71
C PRO A 1 -0.12 2.80 -23.63
N ASP A 2 -1.05 1.85 -23.53
CA ASP A 2 -2.25 1.98 -22.69
C ASP A 2 -2.13 1.29 -21.31
N ILE A 3 -0.93 0.81 -20.97
CA ILE A 3 -0.66 0.11 -19.71
C ILE A 3 -0.40 1.12 -18.60
N LYS A 4 -1.09 0.93 -17.46
CA LYS A 4 -0.85 1.64 -16.21
C LYS A 4 -0.02 0.77 -15.27
N ALA A 5 1.01 1.34 -14.66
CA ALA A 5 1.91 0.65 -13.75
C ALA A 5 2.21 1.50 -12.51
N GLY A 6 2.60 0.86 -11.43
CA GLY A 6 2.95 1.49 -10.16
C GLY A 6 3.72 0.53 -9.25
N PHE A 7 4.05 1.00 -8.05
CA PHE A 7 4.76 0.22 -7.05
C PHE A 7 4.18 0.50 -5.65
N MET A 8 4.20 -0.50 -4.78
CA MET A 8 3.74 -0.38 -3.40
C MET A 8 4.73 -1.12 -2.48
N HIS A 9 5.17 -0.45 -1.42
CA HIS A 9 5.90 -1.11 -0.34
C HIS A 9 4.91 -1.69 0.67
N ILE A 10 5.27 -2.82 1.28
CA ILE A 10 4.59 -3.36 2.46
C ILE A 10 5.58 -3.41 3.64
N PRO A 11 5.08 -3.32 4.88
CA PRO A 11 5.89 -3.50 6.09
C PRO A 11 6.41 -4.95 6.21
N PHE A 12 7.24 -5.19 7.23
CA PHE A 12 7.61 -6.55 7.63
C PHE A 12 6.41 -7.31 8.22
N LEU A 13 6.45 -8.64 8.14
CA LEU A 13 5.58 -9.54 8.90
C LEU A 13 6.09 -9.70 10.35
N PRO A 14 5.22 -9.98 11.34
CA PRO A 14 5.63 -10.16 12.74
C PRO A 14 6.70 -11.24 12.91
N GLU A 15 6.62 -12.33 12.14
CA GLU A 15 7.59 -13.42 12.14
C GLU A 15 8.99 -13.01 11.66
N GLN A 16 9.10 -11.92 10.89
CA GLN A 16 10.38 -11.41 10.38
C GLN A 16 11.08 -10.48 11.39
N VAL A 17 10.38 -10.04 12.45
CA VAL A 17 10.89 -9.08 13.44
C VAL A 17 10.94 -9.64 14.86
N VAL A 18 10.79 -10.96 15.04
CA VAL A 18 10.78 -11.63 16.36
C VAL A 18 11.99 -11.24 17.23
N THR A 19 13.16 -11.01 16.61
CA THR A 19 14.41 -10.62 17.29
C THR A 19 14.69 -9.12 17.24
N ARG A 20 13.75 -8.31 16.72
CA ARG A 20 13.90 -6.88 16.44
C ARG A 20 12.70 -6.09 17.00
N PRO A 21 12.54 -6.00 18.34
CA PRO A 21 11.31 -5.52 18.99
C PRO A 21 10.89 -4.08 18.63
N GLU A 22 11.85 -3.23 18.27
CA GLU A 22 11.60 -1.84 17.87
C GLU A 22 11.28 -1.69 16.36
N THR A 23 11.23 -2.78 15.59
CA THR A 23 10.94 -2.74 14.15
C THR A 23 9.43 -2.93 13.93
N PRO A 24 8.74 -1.95 13.31
CA PRO A 24 7.32 -2.09 13.00
C PRO A 24 7.05 -3.27 12.06
N ALA A 25 5.92 -3.93 12.27
CA ALA A 25 5.41 -5.01 11.43
C ALA A 25 3.89 -4.96 11.38
N LEU A 26 3.32 -5.56 10.34
CA LEU A 26 1.88 -5.69 10.14
C LEU A 26 1.53 -7.14 9.79
N SER A 27 0.35 -7.61 10.20
CA SER A 27 -0.07 -8.98 9.90
C SER A 27 -0.21 -9.20 8.39
N LEU A 28 0.04 -10.42 7.92
CA LEU A 28 -0.15 -10.77 6.51
C LEU A 28 -1.58 -10.52 6.04
N ASP A 29 -2.56 -10.79 6.90
CA ASP A 29 -3.98 -10.58 6.60
C ASP A 29 -4.30 -9.09 6.36
N ASP A 30 -3.74 -8.20 7.17
CA ASP A 30 -3.91 -6.76 7.02
C ASP A 30 -3.18 -6.22 5.78
N ASP A 31 -1.97 -6.73 5.47
CA ASP A 31 -1.27 -6.40 4.22
C ASP A 31 -2.12 -6.80 3.00
N VAL A 32 -2.67 -8.01 2.99
CA VAL A 32 -3.56 -8.50 1.92
C VAL A 32 -4.82 -7.64 1.82
N LEU A 33 -5.42 -7.27 2.95
CA LEU A 33 -6.59 -6.38 2.99
C LEU A 33 -6.26 -5.01 2.36
N GLY A 34 -5.14 -4.41 2.76
CA GLY A 34 -4.68 -3.11 2.27
C GLY A 34 -4.38 -3.10 0.76
N ILE A 35 -3.59 -4.07 0.29
CA ILE A 35 -3.28 -4.22 -1.15
C ILE A 35 -4.56 -4.43 -1.96
N THR A 36 -5.47 -5.28 -1.47
CA THR A 36 -6.74 -5.55 -2.14
C THR A 36 -7.58 -4.28 -2.24
N ALA A 37 -7.66 -3.48 -1.17
CA ALA A 37 -8.37 -2.21 -1.17
C ALA A 37 -7.75 -1.22 -2.15
N ALA A 38 -6.41 -1.13 -2.20
CA ALA A 38 -5.70 -0.25 -3.13
C ALA A 38 -5.96 -0.62 -4.60
N ILE A 39 -5.88 -1.92 -4.95
CA ILE A 39 -6.18 -2.39 -6.32
C ILE A 39 -7.64 -2.10 -6.68
N LYS A 40 -8.59 -2.37 -5.78
CA LYS A 40 -10.01 -2.04 -5.99
C LYS A 40 -10.21 -0.55 -6.25
N ALA A 41 -9.52 0.32 -5.51
CA ALA A 41 -9.58 1.76 -5.70
C ALA A 41 -9.03 2.18 -7.08
N ILE A 42 -7.89 1.62 -7.51
CA ILE A 42 -7.28 1.87 -8.83
C ILE A 42 -8.28 1.53 -9.94
N VAL A 43 -8.89 0.35 -9.90
CA VAL A 43 -9.88 -0.08 -10.91
C VAL A 43 -11.12 0.82 -10.89
N THR A 44 -11.65 1.11 -9.70
CA THR A 44 -12.88 1.92 -9.55
C THR A 44 -12.68 3.39 -9.99
N ARG A 45 -11.45 3.88 -9.92
CA ARG A 45 -11.05 5.25 -10.31
C ARG A 45 -10.45 5.37 -11.70
N ASP A 46 -10.46 4.31 -12.50
CA ASP A 46 -9.90 4.35 -13.83
C ASP A 46 -10.51 5.49 -14.68
N GLY A 47 -9.65 6.31 -15.27
CA GLY A 47 -10.03 7.49 -16.06
C GLY A 47 -10.53 8.71 -15.28
N LYS A 48 -10.59 8.66 -13.93
CA LYS A 48 -11.14 9.74 -13.09
C LYS A 48 -10.09 10.66 -12.44
N GLY A 49 -8.82 10.44 -12.73
CA GLY A 49 -7.71 11.10 -12.04
C GLY A 49 -7.58 10.68 -10.56
N ASP A 50 -6.49 11.10 -9.93
CA ASP A 50 -6.27 10.87 -8.50
C ASP A 50 -7.18 11.77 -7.63
N ILE A 51 -7.26 11.49 -6.32
CA ILE A 51 -7.99 12.32 -5.37
C ILE A 51 -7.03 13.38 -4.82
N GLU A 52 -7.37 14.65 -5.02
CA GLU A 52 -6.67 15.77 -4.40
C GLU A 52 -6.89 15.74 -2.87
N THR A 53 -5.87 15.29 -2.14
CA THR A 53 -5.87 15.20 -0.68
C THR A 53 -4.52 15.65 -0.11
N ILE A 54 -4.44 15.87 1.21
CA ILE A 54 -3.23 16.37 1.88
C ILE A 54 -2.16 15.30 2.15
N GLU A 55 -2.32 14.09 1.61
CA GLU A 55 -1.42 12.94 1.84
C GLU A 55 -0.08 13.05 1.08
N GLY A 56 0.04 14.01 0.16
CA GLY A 56 1.31 14.34 -0.47
C GLY A 56 2.26 15.03 0.51
N LYS A 57 3.45 14.46 0.72
CA LYS A 57 4.55 15.15 1.44
C LYS A 57 5.49 15.84 0.45
N ASN A 58 5.78 17.12 0.71
CA ASN A 58 7.06 17.69 0.31
C ASN A 58 8.12 17.00 1.18
N HIS A 59 9.12 16.37 0.56
CA HIS A 59 10.30 15.88 1.29
C HIS A 59 10.98 17.01 2.07
#